data_AF-A0A0B5DNB3-F1
#
_entry.id   AF-A0A0B5DNB3-F1
#
_cell.length_a   1.000
_cell.length_b   1.000
_cell.length_c   1.000
_cell.angle_alpha   90.00
_cell.angle_beta   90.00
_cell.angle_gamma   90.00
#
_symmetry.space_group_name_H-M   'P 1'
#
loop_
_entity.id
_entity.type
_entity.pdbx_description
1 polymer ?
#
loop_
_entity_poly.entity_id
_entity_poly.type
_entity_poly.pdbx_seq_one_letter_code
_entity_poly.pdbx_strand_id
1 'polypeptide(L)'
;MITLTVPIFYPIVAAQGFDLIWFGIYVVIVTEVSYITPPVGLNAFVLKSVVKDVQLGAIFRGLVAFLAVDVLRVALILAFPLIVLLVPNMM
;
A
#
# COMPACT_ATOMS: atom_id res chain seq x y z
N MET A 1 -4.44 0.45 9.90
CA MET A 1 -3.22 1.28 9.84
C MET A 1 -3.57 2.73 9.51
N ILE A 2 -4.25 3.00 8.40
CA ILE A 2 -4.69 4.34 7.97
C ILE A 2 -5.28 5.21 9.09
N THR A 3 -6.18 4.67 9.92
CA THR A 3 -6.83 5.39 11.03
C THR A 3 -5.87 5.93 12.09
N LEU A 4 -4.71 5.30 12.28
CA LEU A 4 -3.67 5.80 13.20
C LEU A 4 -2.63 6.64 12.45
N THR A 5 -2.22 6.21 11.26
CA THR A 5 -1.13 6.86 10.52
C THR A 5 -1.55 8.22 9.96
N VAL A 6 -2.75 8.35 9.39
CA VAL A 6 -3.18 9.60 8.76
C VAL A 6 -3.26 10.76 9.75
N PRO A 7 -3.94 10.67 10.91
CA PRO A 7 -4.04 11.80 11.83
C PRO A 7 -2.70 12.28 12.38
N ILE A 8 -1.72 11.38 12.50
CA ILE A 8 -0.38 11.69 13.02
C ILE A 8 0.47 12.38 11.94
N PHE A 9 0.47 11.87 10.72
CA PHE A 9 1.35 12.36 9.65
C PHE A 9 0.74 13.49 8.81
N TYR A 10 -0.60 13.56 8.71
CA TYR A 10 -1.32 14.60 8.01
C TYR A 10 -0.86 16.03 8.37
N PRO A 11 -0.82 16.45 9.65
CA PRO A 11 -0.44 17.82 10.00
C PRO A 11 1.00 18.14 9.59
N ILE A 12 1.90 17.15 9.61
CA ILE A 12 3.31 17.31 9.21
C ILE A 12 3.40 17.53 7.70
N VAL A 13 2.70 16.70 6.92
CA VAL A 13 2.67 16.77 5.45
C VAL A 13 2.04 18.08 4.98
N ALA A 14 0.93 18.49 5.61
CA ALA A 14 0.27 19.75 5.33
C ALA A 14 1.18 20.97 5.66
N ALA A 15 1.88 20.93 6.81
CA ALA A 15 2.78 22.01 7.21
C ALA A 15 4.00 22.16 6.29
N GLN A 16 4.41 21.08 5.62
CA GLN A 16 5.50 21.08 4.64
C GLN A 16 5.02 21.48 3.22
N GLY A 17 3.72 21.72 3.02
CA GLY A 17 3.16 22.15 1.73
C GLY A 17 3.06 21.03 0.68
N PHE A 18 3.10 19.76 1.10
CA PHE A 18 2.89 18.63 0.19
C PHE A 18 1.42 18.52 -0.21
N ASP A 19 1.20 17.96 -1.41
CA ASP A 19 -0.13 17.63 -1.90
C ASP A 19 -0.75 16.49 -1.06
N LEU A 20 -1.92 16.76 -0.49
CA LEU A 20 -2.62 15.84 0.40
C LEU A 20 -3.31 14.69 -0.34
N ILE A 21 -3.65 14.88 -1.62
CA ILE A 21 -4.19 13.82 -2.49
C ILE A 21 -3.08 12.80 -2.77
N TRP A 22 -1.90 13.28 -3.16
CA TRP A 22 -0.73 12.43 -3.33
C TRP A 22 -0.41 11.65 -2.06
N PHE A 23 -0.40 12.32 -0.90
CA PHE A 23 -0.17 11.67 0.39
C PHE A 23 -1.23 10.61 0.71
N GLY A 24 -2.52 10.92 0.48
CA GLY A 24 -3.60 9.98 0.70
C GLY A 24 -3.44 8.71 -0.14
N ILE A 25 -3.12 8.87 -1.43
CA ILE A 25 -2.90 7.74 -2.35
C ILE A 25 -1.69 6.92 -1.94
N TYR A 26 -0.59 7.57 -1.55
CA TYR A 26 0.59 6.90 -1.00
C TYR A 26 0.24 6.05 0.23
N VAL A 27 -0.51 6.61 1.18
CA VAL A 27 -0.94 5.89 2.40
C VAL A 27 -1.83 4.69 2.07
N VAL A 28 -2.73 4.81 1.10
CA VAL A 28 -3.57 3.68 0.65
C VAL A 28 -2.71 2.57 0.07
N ILE A 29 -1.75 2.90 -0.80
CA ILE A 29 -0.86 1.92 -1.42
C ILE A 29 -0.03 1.17 -0.38
N VAL A 30 0.59 1.89 0.56
CA VAL A 30 1.38 1.27 1.65
C VAL A 30 0.49 0.41 2.54
N THR A 31 -0.76 0.82 2.74
CA THR A 31 -1.72 0.02 3.51
C THR A 31 -2.04 -1.29 2.81
N GLU A 32 -2.28 -1.31 1.50
CA GLU A 32 -2.50 -2.53 0.73
C GLU A 32 -1.34 -3.53 0.90
N VAL A 33 -0.10 -3.05 0.85
CA VAL A 33 1.09 -3.88 1.06
C VAL A 33 1.10 -4.55 2.45
N SER A 34 0.57 -3.87 3.47
CA SER A 34 0.46 -4.42 4.82
C SER A 34 -0.54 -5.60 4.92
N TYR A 35 -1.56 -5.65 4.05
CA TYR A 35 -2.55 -6.73 4.04
C TYR A 35 -2.02 -8.03 3.42
N ILE A 36 -0.97 -7.96 2.60
CA ILE A 36 -0.35 -9.12 1.95
C ILE A 36 0.95 -9.59 2.65
N THR A 37 1.54 -8.76 3.50
CA THR A 37 2.83 -9.04 4.17
C THR A 37 2.62 -9.56 5.60
N PRO A 38 3.32 -10.63 6.05
CA PRO A 38 3.31 -11.05 7.46
C PRO A 38 3.89 -9.94 8.36
N PRO A 39 3.34 -9.67 9.57
CA PRO A 39 2.47 -10.53 10.38
C PRO A 39 0.95 -10.31 10.19
N VAL A 40 0.53 -9.24 9.53
CA VAL A 40 -0.90 -8.95 9.34
C VAL A 40 -1.48 -9.91 8.29
N GLY A 41 -0.90 -9.91 7.07
CA GLY A 41 -1.10 -10.93 6.03
C GLY A 41 -2.54 -11.38 5.79
N LEU A 42 -3.52 -10.54 6.11
CA LEU A 42 -4.91 -10.94 6.30
C LEU A 42 -5.47 -11.63 5.05
N ASN A 43 -5.12 -11.13 3.87
CA ASN A 43 -5.56 -11.71 2.60
C ASN A 43 -5.04 -13.14 2.42
N ALA A 44 -3.78 -13.41 2.81
CA ALA A 44 -3.19 -14.75 2.77
C ALA A 44 -3.82 -15.69 3.80
N PHE A 45 -4.13 -15.19 5.00
CA PHE A 45 -4.79 -15.98 6.05
C PHE A 45 -6.25 -16.31 5.70
N VAL A 46 -6.99 -15.35 5.14
CA VAL A 46 -8.34 -15.57 4.62
C VAL A 46 -8.30 -16.59 3.49
N LEU A 47 -7.39 -16.47 2.52
CA LEU A 47 -7.24 -17.46 1.45
C LEU A 47 -6.96 -18.86 1.99
N LYS A 48 -6.11 -19.00 3.01
CA LYS A 48 -5.82 -20.29 3.66
C LYS A 48 -7.05 -20.91 4.34
N SER A 49 -8.00 -20.10 4.81
CA SER A 49 -9.25 -20.62 5.40
C SER A 49 -10.16 -21.27 4.37
N VAL A 50 -10.11 -20.80 3.12
CA VAL A 50 -10.89 -21.33 1.98
C VAL A 50 -10.16 -22.48 1.29
N VAL A 51 -8.85 -22.32 1.03
CA VAL A 51 -8.01 -23.30 0.34
C VAL A 51 -7.12 -24.02 1.36
N LYS A 52 -7.66 -25.09 1.93
CA LYS A 52 -7.00 -25.83 3.02
C LYS A 52 -5.80 -26.67 2.54
N ASP A 53 -5.76 -27.07 1.28
CA ASP A 53 -4.75 -27.98 0.73
C ASP A 53 -3.39 -27.30 0.48
N VAL A 54 -3.36 -25.98 0.38
CA VAL A 54 -2.12 -25.22 0.10
C VAL A 54 -1.48 -24.74 1.39
N GLN A 55 -0.20 -25.00 1.60
CA GLN A 55 0.51 -24.49 2.78
C GLN A 55 0.59 -22.96 2.76
N LEU A 56 0.44 -22.33 3.93
CA LEU A 56 0.50 -20.87 4.07
C LEU A 56 1.81 -20.29 3.53
N GLY A 57 2.94 -21.00 3.72
CA GLY A 57 4.23 -20.60 3.17
C GLY A 57 4.28 -20.56 1.64
N ALA A 58 3.52 -21.43 0.94
CA ALA A 58 3.42 -21.40 -0.51
C ALA A 58 2.61 -20.19 -1.00
N ILE A 59 1.55 -19.82 -0.27
CA ILE A 59 0.75 -18.61 -0.55
C ILE A 59 1.64 -17.36 -0.44
N PHE A 60 2.36 -17.21 0.67
CA PHE A 60 3.26 -16.06 0.84
C PHE A 60 4.38 -16.02 -0.20
N ARG A 61 4.91 -17.17 -0.61
CA ARG A 61 5.93 -17.24 -1.65
C ARG A 61 5.40 -16.77 -3.01
N GLY A 62 4.13 -17.04 -3.32
CA GLY A 62 3.46 -16.49 -4.51
C GLY A 62 3.24 -14.97 -4.43
N LEU A 63 3.00 -14.43 -3.23
CA LEU A 63 2.81 -12.99 -3.01
C LEU A 63 4.10 -12.17 -3.15
N VAL A 64 5.28 -12.80 -3.13
CA VAL A 64 6.57 -12.08 -3.28
C VAL A 64 6.65 -11.31 -4.61
N ALA A 65 6.12 -11.88 -5.70
CA ALA A 65 6.10 -11.20 -6.99
C ALA A 65 5.21 -9.94 -6.95
N PHE A 66 4.06 -10.02 -6.28
CA PHE A 66 3.18 -8.87 -6.06
C PHE A 66 3.86 -7.80 -5.21
N LEU A 67 4.52 -8.20 -4.13
CA LEU A 67 5.26 -7.30 -3.26
C LEU A 67 6.37 -6.55 -4.02
N ALA A 68 7.09 -7.23 -4.90
CA ALA A 68 8.13 -6.61 -5.73
C ALA A 68 7.55 -5.52 -6.65
N VAL A 69 6.41 -5.79 -7.29
CA VAL A 69 5.71 -4.81 -8.13
C VAL A 69 5.17 -3.65 -7.31
N ASP A 70 4.67 -3.91 -6.11
CA ASP A 70 4.21 -2.87 -5.18
C ASP A 70 5.34 -1.93 -4.74
N VAL A 71 6.50 -2.48 -4.40
CA VAL A 71 7.68 -1.68 -4.05
C VAL A 71 8.11 -0.83 -5.25
N LEU A 72 8.12 -1.39 -6.46
CA LEU A 72 8.41 -0.63 -7.68
C LEU A 72 7.39 0.49 -7.89
N ARG A 73 6.09 0.20 -7.70
CA ARG A 73 5.01 1.20 -7.80
C ARG A 73 5.22 2.34 -6.80
N VAL A 74 5.54 2.03 -5.55
CA VAL A 74 5.84 3.04 -4.52
C VAL A 74 7.05 3.88 -4.93
N ALA A 75 8.14 3.26 -5.37
CA ALA A 75 9.33 3.97 -5.82
C ALA A 75 9.03 4.93 -6.99
N LEU A 76 8.20 4.51 -7.94
CA LEU A 76 7.78 5.35 -9.07
C LEU A 76 6.95 6.55 -8.61
N ILE A 77 6.02 6.36 -7.66
CA ILE A 77 5.17 7.45 -7.14
C ILE A 77 5.98 8.45 -6.31
N LEU A 78 6.99 7.98 -5.58
CA LEU A 78 7.92 8.84 -4.85
C LEU A 78 8.82 9.64 -5.80
N ALA A 79 9.32 9.02 -6.87
CA ALA A 79 10.16 9.69 -7.86
C ALA A 79 9.37 10.64 -8.78
N PHE A 80 8.12 10.30 -9.11
CA PHE A 80 7.27 11.04 -10.04
C PHE A 80 5.85 11.24 -9.47
N PRO A 81 5.65 12.17 -8.52
CA PRO A 81 4.35 12.46 -7.92
C PRO A 81 3.26 12.83 -8.94
N LEU A 82 3.67 13.43 -10.07
CA LEU A 82 2.80 13.82 -11.18
C LEU A 82 1.99 12.65 -11.76
N ILE A 83 2.51 11.42 -11.72
CA ILE A 83 1.78 10.24 -12.21
C ILE A 83 0.45 10.07 -11.48
N VAL A 84 0.46 10.35 -10.17
CA VAL A 84 -0.71 10.21 -9.31
C VAL A 84 -1.63 11.42 -9.40
N LEU A 85 -1.07 12.60 -9.62
CA LEU A 85 -1.82 13.86 -9.70
C LEU A 85 -2.38 14.14 -11.10
N LEU A 86 -2.01 13.35 -12.12
CA LEU A 86 -2.44 13.58 -13.50
C LEU A 86 -3.96 13.61 -13.64
N VAL A 87 -4.67 12.64 -13.06
CA VAL A 87 -6.14 12.60 -13.11
C VAL A 87 -6.78 13.68 -12.22
N PRO A 88 -6.38 13.85 -10.94
CA PRO A 88 -6.88 14.95 -10.09
C PRO A 88 -6.72 16.34 -10.71
N ASN A 89 -5.61 16.62 -11.40
CA ASN A 89 -5.36 17.91 -12.04
C ASN A 89 -6.20 18.13 -13.31
N MET A 90 -6.84 17.10 -13.84
CA MET A 90 -7.71 17.17 -15.02
C MET A 90 -9.20 17.34 -14.66
N MET A 91 -9.54 17.29 -13.36
CA MET A 91 -10.90 17.51 -12.83
C MET A 91 -11.08 18.96 -12.38
#